data_AF-A0A923TV68-F1
#
_entry.id   AF-A0A923TV68-F1
#
_cell.length_a   1.000
_cell.length_b   1.000
_cell.length_c   1.000
_cell.angle_alpha   90.00
_cell.angle_beta   90.00
_cell.angle_gamma   90.00
#
_symmetry.space_group_name_H-M   'P 1'
#
loop_
_entity.id
_entity.type
_entity.pdbx_description
1 polymer ?
#
loop_
_entity_poly.entity_id
_entity_poly.type
_entity_poly.pdbx_seq_one_letter_code
_entity_poly.pdbx_strand_id
1 'polypeptide(L)'
;MSEENTPDTKVTNTTAPTFTPIDQHLFESRIIFISGEVNSELALKTNRQLLAMERANPTAPILLWIDSPGGEIHSGFSIYDTARFIQPRVYTLTAGLAASMGSVIALAAEAEDRISFPNAKILIHQPLISGVLRGQASDIEIHALDIIETKKKLHRLYAERTGKPVEGFVEMMERDRWLDPKGALELNLISKIVSTRKELETLMKR
;
A
#
# COMPACT_ATOMS: atom_id res chain seq x y z
N MET A 1 -50.30 4.34 -40.05
CA MET A 1 -49.93 5.37 -39.07
C MET A 1 -49.97 4.74 -37.69
N SER A 2 -48.83 4.25 -37.23
CA SER A 2 -48.47 4.07 -35.83
C SER A 2 -47.00 3.65 -35.84
N GLU A 3 -46.13 4.64 -35.73
CA GLU A 3 -44.68 4.49 -35.64
C GLU A 3 -44.33 3.72 -34.36
N GLU A 4 -43.58 2.63 -34.51
CA GLU A 4 -42.97 1.92 -33.39
C GLU A 4 -41.77 2.74 -32.88
N ASN A 5 -41.92 3.24 -31.66
CA ASN A 5 -40.85 3.88 -30.88
C ASN A 5 -39.78 2.83 -30.54
N THR A 6 -38.63 2.89 -31.20
CA THR A 6 -37.39 2.26 -30.73
C THR A 6 -36.81 3.09 -29.57
N PRO A 7 -36.45 2.49 -28.43
CA PRO A 7 -35.74 3.20 -27.39
C PRO A 7 -34.27 3.37 -27.81
N ASP A 8 -33.91 4.64 -28.03
CA ASP A 8 -32.57 5.13 -28.31
C ASP A 8 -31.65 4.81 -27.11
N THR A 9 -30.94 3.68 -27.19
CA THR A 9 -29.92 3.33 -26.20
C THR A 9 -28.76 4.30 -26.34
N LYS A 10 -28.77 5.34 -25.51
CA LYS A 10 -27.64 6.27 -25.30
C LYS A 10 -26.37 5.47 -25.08
N VAL A 11 -25.52 5.47 -26.11
CA VAL A 11 -24.13 5.06 -26.02
C VAL A 11 -23.50 5.88 -24.90
N THR A 12 -23.14 5.22 -23.80
CA THR A 12 -22.38 5.83 -22.72
C THR A 12 -21.03 6.25 -23.31
N ASN A 13 -20.83 7.56 -23.48
CA ASN A 13 -19.53 8.15 -23.80
C ASN A 13 -18.55 7.74 -22.70
N THR A 14 -17.82 6.66 -22.95
CA THR A 14 -16.60 6.30 -22.23
C THR A 14 -15.54 7.30 -22.68
N THR A 15 -15.53 8.47 -22.04
CA THR A 15 -14.42 9.40 -22.17
C THR A 15 -13.16 8.64 -21.75
N ALA A 16 -12.27 8.42 -22.71
CA ALA A 16 -10.98 7.81 -22.43
C ALA A 16 -10.34 8.62 -21.29
N PRO A 17 -9.76 7.96 -20.27
CA PRO A 17 -9.17 8.68 -19.15
C PRO A 17 -8.15 9.67 -19.70
N THR A 18 -8.40 10.96 -19.48
CA THR A 18 -7.58 12.04 -20.01
C THR A 18 -6.38 12.19 -19.08
N PHE A 19 -5.21 11.81 -19.57
CA PHE A 19 -3.98 11.93 -18.81
C PHE A 19 -3.61 13.40 -18.66
N THR A 20 -3.51 13.89 -17.42
CA THR A 20 -3.16 15.30 -17.19
C THR A 20 -1.65 15.50 -17.35
N PRO A 21 -1.19 16.74 -17.61
CA PRO A 21 0.25 17.06 -17.56
C PRO A 21 0.89 16.68 -16.21
N ILE A 22 0.12 16.74 -15.12
CA ILE A 22 0.59 16.32 -13.78
C ILE A 22 0.81 14.81 -13.75
N ASP A 23 -0.14 14.02 -14.24
CA ASP A 23 0.01 12.55 -14.30
C ASP A 23 1.20 12.15 -15.17
N GLN A 24 1.46 12.90 -16.24
CA GLN A 24 2.63 12.71 -17.10
C GLN A 24 3.93 12.93 -16.35
N HIS A 25 4.08 14.09 -15.71
CA HIS A 25 5.30 14.39 -14.97
C HIS A 25 5.50 13.45 -13.79
N LEU A 26 4.44 12.99 -13.12
CA LEU A 26 4.55 11.98 -12.06
C LEU A 26 4.95 10.61 -12.61
N PHE A 27 4.42 10.23 -13.77
CA PHE A 27 4.81 8.98 -14.43
C PHE A 27 6.27 9.00 -14.86
N GLU A 28 6.72 10.09 -15.49
CA GLU A 28 8.11 10.32 -15.87
C GLU A 28 9.04 10.39 -14.64
N SER A 29 8.58 10.99 -13.55
CA SER A 29 9.30 11.04 -12.27
C SER A 29 9.29 9.70 -11.53
N ARG A 30 8.50 8.72 -11.99
CA ARG A 30 8.32 7.38 -11.40
C ARG A 30 7.87 7.42 -9.95
N ILE A 31 6.93 8.32 -9.65
CA ILE A 31 6.34 8.47 -8.32
C ILE A 31 4.89 8.02 -8.38
N ILE A 32 4.51 7.15 -7.45
CA ILE A 32 3.12 6.71 -7.26
C ILE A 32 2.67 7.10 -5.86
N PHE A 33 1.57 7.84 -5.77
CA PHE A 33 0.97 8.19 -4.49
C PHE A 33 0.03 7.10 -4.00
N ILE A 34 0.19 6.71 -2.75
CA ILE A 34 -0.70 5.83 -1.99
C ILE A 34 -1.26 6.70 -0.86
N SER A 35 -2.30 7.46 -1.18
CA SER A 35 -2.89 8.45 -0.29
C SER A 35 -4.35 8.16 -0.02
N GLY A 36 -4.77 8.31 1.24
CA GLY A 36 -6.11 7.96 1.68
C GLY A 36 -6.30 6.46 1.96
N GLU A 37 -7.56 6.07 2.14
CA GLU A 37 -7.92 4.70 2.50
C GLU A 37 -7.53 3.70 1.39
N VAL A 38 -6.95 2.58 1.80
CA VAL A 38 -6.65 1.47 0.89
C VAL A 38 -7.95 0.74 0.54
N ASN A 39 -8.32 0.77 -0.73
CA ASN A 39 -9.48 0.09 -1.27
C ASN A 39 -9.19 -0.45 -2.68
N SER A 40 -10.15 -1.14 -3.27
CA SER A 40 -9.98 -1.77 -4.59
C SER A 40 -9.68 -0.77 -5.72
N GLU A 41 -10.18 0.47 -5.62
CA GLU A 41 -9.91 1.52 -6.61
C GLU A 41 -8.44 1.97 -6.54
N LEU A 42 -7.95 2.25 -5.33
CA LEU A 42 -6.55 2.61 -5.11
C LEU A 42 -5.63 1.46 -5.55
N ALA A 43 -5.95 0.22 -5.20
CA ALA A 43 -5.18 -0.95 -5.63
C ALA A 43 -5.13 -1.09 -7.15
N LEU A 44 -6.28 -0.97 -7.84
CA LEU A 44 -6.34 -1.01 -9.30
C LEU A 44 -5.48 0.10 -9.92
N LYS A 45 -5.59 1.33 -9.41
CA LYS A 45 -4.81 2.47 -9.91
C LYS A 45 -3.30 2.23 -9.73
N THR A 46 -2.87 1.90 -8.52
CA THR A 46 -1.46 1.67 -8.18
C THR A 46 -0.88 0.51 -8.98
N ASN A 47 -1.56 -0.62 -9.09
CA ASN A 47 -1.07 -1.78 -9.84
C ASN A 47 -0.93 -1.48 -11.33
N ARG A 48 -1.89 -0.76 -11.93
CA ARG A 48 -1.80 -0.32 -13.32
C ARG A 48 -0.58 0.58 -13.54
N GLN A 49 -0.32 1.50 -12.62
CA GLN A 49 0.84 2.38 -12.70
C GLN A 49 2.16 1.62 -12.56
N LEU A 50 2.26 0.67 -11.61
CA LEU A 50 3.45 -0.17 -11.41
C LEU A 50 3.79 -0.97 -12.67
N LEU A 51 2.81 -1.68 -13.24
CA LEU A 51 2.99 -2.47 -14.46
C LEU A 51 3.32 -1.59 -15.69
N ALA A 52 2.68 -0.42 -15.81
CA ALA A 52 2.97 0.53 -16.87
C ALA A 52 4.40 1.10 -16.76
N MET A 53 4.85 1.44 -15.54
CA MET A 53 6.19 1.95 -15.28
C MET A 53 7.27 0.90 -15.52
N GLU A 54 7.03 -0.36 -15.13
CA GLU A 54 7.90 -1.49 -15.49
C GLU A 54 8.01 -1.64 -17.00
N ARG A 55 6.88 -1.65 -17.72
CA ARG A 55 6.88 -1.78 -19.18
C ARG A 55 7.62 -0.64 -19.88
N ALA A 56 7.53 0.58 -19.35
CA ALA A 56 8.18 1.77 -19.89
C ALA A 56 9.69 1.76 -19.63
N ASN A 57 10.11 1.35 -18.43
CA ASN A 57 11.51 1.18 -18.08
C ASN A 57 11.65 0.16 -16.92
N PRO A 58 12.12 -1.07 -17.19
CA PRO A 58 12.17 -2.14 -16.20
C PRO A 58 13.30 -1.98 -15.18
N THR A 59 14.28 -1.09 -15.41
CA THR A 59 15.44 -0.92 -14.53
C THR A 59 15.38 0.37 -13.71
N ALA A 60 14.62 1.37 -14.15
CA ALA A 60 14.50 2.63 -13.43
C ALA A 60 13.65 2.47 -12.16
N PRO A 61 14.13 2.97 -11.00
CA PRO A 61 13.46 2.77 -9.71
C PRO A 61 12.08 3.46 -9.68
N ILE A 62 11.21 2.97 -8.80
CA ILE A 62 9.87 3.53 -8.56
C ILE A 62 9.78 3.95 -7.09
N LEU A 63 9.25 5.14 -6.82
CA LEU A 63 8.99 5.63 -5.47
C LEU A 63 7.49 5.55 -5.14
N LEU A 64 7.16 4.75 -4.12
CA LEU A 64 5.85 4.74 -3.50
C LEU A 64 5.80 5.81 -2.40
N TRP A 65 5.02 6.86 -2.64
CA TRP A 65 4.80 7.96 -1.70
C TRP A 65 3.56 7.66 -0.86
N ILE A 66 3.75 7.31 0.42
CA ILE A 66 2.72 6.75 1.28
C ILE A 66 2.22 7.81 2.27
N ASP A 67 0.92 8.04 2.25
CA ASP A 67 0.18 8.83 3.22
C ASP A 67 -1.23 8.24 3.42
N SER A 68 -1.29 7.10 4.10
CA SER A 68 -2.48 6.26 4.18
C SER A 68 -2.77 5.79 5.62
N PRO A 69 -4.05 5.88 6.07
CA PRO A 69 -4.52 5.26 7.30
C PRO A 69 -4.62 3.72 7.19
N GLY A 70 -4.33 3.14 6.02
CA GLY A 70 -4.59 1.74 5.70
C GLY A 70 -5.99 1.54 5.15
N GLY A 71 -6.53 0.33 5.26
CA GLY A 71 -7.84 -0.02 4.70
C GLY A 71 -7.95 -1.52 4.45
N GLU A 72 -8.58 -1.90 3.34
CA GLU A 72 -8.88 -3.27 2.96
C GLU A 72 -7.60 -4.13 2.82
N ILE A 73 -7.57 -5.26 3.51
CA ILE A 73 -6.41 -6.17 3.58
C ILE A 73 -6.04 -6.72 2.20
N HIS A 74 -7.01 -7.21 1.44
CA HIS A 74 -6.72 -7.83 0.13
C HIS A 74 -6.25 -6.80 -0.90
N SER A 75 -6.86 -5.62 -0.95
CA SER A 75 -6.37 -4.50 -1.76
C SER A 75 -4.95 -4.08 -1.38
N GLY A 76 -4.64 -4.02 -0.08
CA GLY A 76 -3.29 -3.73 0.38
C GLY A 76 -2.27 -4.82 0.00
N PHE A 77 -2.63 -6.10 0.11
CA PHE A 77 -1.79 -7.20 -0.38
C PHE A 77 -1.59 -7.14 -1.88
N SER A 78 -2.62 -6.78 -2.65
CA SER A 78 -2.51 -6.64 -4.10
C SER A 78 -1.45 -5.60 -4.49
N ILE A 79 -1.42 -4.45 -3.81
CA ILE A 79 -0.39 -3.42 -4.01
C ILE A 79 0.98 -3.94 -3.57
N TYR A 80 1.06 -4.51 -2.36
CA TYR A 80 2.29 -5.02 -1.79
C TYR A 80 2.94 -6.08 -2.71
N ASP A 81 2.18 -7.10 -3.11
CA ASP A 81 2.69 -8.19 -3.94
C ASP A 81 3.06 -7.70 -5.35
N THR A 82 2.29 -6.77 -5.95
CA THR A 82 2.65 -6.19 -7.25
C THR A 82 3.95 -5.41 -7.16
N ALA A 83 4.12 -4.56 -6.13
CA ALA A 83 5.36 -3.80 -5.94
C ALA A 83 6.58 -4.70 -5.68
N ARG A 84 6.39 -5.86 -5.03
CA ARG A 84 7.42 -6.88 -4.81
C ARG A 84 7.73 -7.70 -6.07
N PHE A 85 6.75 -7.87 -6.95
CA PHE A 85 6.83 -8.75 -8.11
C PHE A 85 7.55 -8.12 -9.31
N ILE A 86 7.36 -6.81 -9.53
CA ILE A 86 7.92 -6.11 -10.68
C ILE A 86 9.46 -6.04 -10.64
N GLN A 87 10.09 -5.92 -11.81
CA GLN A 87 11.54 -5.82 -11.96
C GLN A 87 12.16 -4.52 -11.40
N PRO A 88 11.54 -3.33 -11.55
CA PRO A 88 12.07 -2.10 -10.99
C PRO A 88 12.28 -2.18 -9.48
N ARG A 89 13.42 -1.68 -9.02
CA ARG A 89 13.66 -1.46 -7.60
C ARG A 89 12.62 -0.49 -7.02
N VAL A 90 11.90 -0.92 -6.00
CA VAL A 90 10.89 -0.11 -5.33
C VAL A 90 11.45 0.53 -4.06
N TYR A 91 11.25 1.84 -3.93
CA TYR A 91 11.46 2.61 -2.72
C TYR A 91 10.11 2.97 -2.11
N THR A 92 10.03 3.01 -0.79
CA THR A 92 8.84 3.52 -0.09
C THR A 92 9.22 4.73 0.74
N LEU A 93 8.35 5.75 0.75
CA LEU A 93 8.51 6.95 1.56
C LEU A 93 7.24 7.20 2.35
N THR A 94 7.31 7.04 3.67
CA THR A 94 6.23 7.45 4.56
C THR A 94 6.29 8.96 4.78
N ALA A 95 5.35 9.68 4.17
CA ALA A 95 5.34 11.14 4.15
C ALA A 95 4.54 11.76 5.31
N GLY A 96 3.37 11.21 5.62
CA GLY A 96 2.51 11.63 6.72
C GLY A 96 2.15 10.45 7.62
N LEU A 97 1.37 9.53 7.09
CA LEU A 97 0.96 8.32 7.80
C LEU A 97 1.22 7.05 6.98
N ALA A 98 1.75 6.01 7.63
CA ALA A 98 1.64 4.64 7.15
C ALA A 98 1.04 3.81 8.27
N ALA A 99 -0.28 3.65 8.26
CA ALA A 99 -1.01 2.89 9.28
C ALA A 99 -1.60 1.61 8.70
N SER A 100 -1.70 0.55 9.51
CA SER A 100 -2.39 -0.68 9.12
C SER A 100 -1.82 -1.20 7.77
N MET A 101 -2.67 -1.46 6.77
CA MET A 101 -2.23 -1.85 5.42
C MET A 101 -1.31 -0.83 4.73
N GLY A 102 -1.36 0.47 5.08
CA GLY A 102 -0.39 1.45 4.61
C GLY A 102 1.03 1.15 5.10
N SER A 103 1.16 0.65 6.34
CA SER A 103 2.46 0.19 6.86
C SER A 103 2.92 -1.14 6.24
N VAL A 104 2.00 -2.04 5.89
CA VAL A 104 2.33 -3.26 5.14
C VAL A 104 2.85 -2.90 3.75
N ILE A 105 2.18 -1.99 3.04
CA ILE A 105 2.65 -1.53 1.72
C ILE A 105 4.02 -0.85 1.82
N ALA A 106 4.30 -0.11 2.90
CA ALA A 106 5.62 0.45 3.14
C ALA A 106 6.74 -0.61 3.23
N LEU A 107 6.41 -1.85 3.63
CA LEU A 107 7.33 -2.98 3.69
C LEU A 107 7.55 -3.69 2.34
N ALA A 108 6.89 -3.24 1.26
CA ALA A 108 7.09 -3.80 -0.08
C ALA A 108 8.51 -3.51 -0.62
N ALA A 109 9.09 -2.36 -0.28
CA ALA A 109 10.49 -2.07 -0.59
C ALA A 109 11.45 -2.96 0.20
N GLU A 110 12.68 -3.12 -0.30
CA GLU A 110 13.74 -3.78 0.47
C GLU A 110 14.12 -2.98 1.71
N ALA A 111 14.73 -3.66 2.68
CA ALA A 111 14.85 -3.14 4.03
C ALA A 111 15.52 -1.76 4.08
N GLU A 112 16.56 -1.59 3.26
CA GLU A 112 17.37 -0.38 3.05
C GLU A 112 16.67 0.75 2.28
N ASP A 113 15.57 0.47 1.57
CA ASP A 113 14.89 1.38 0.65
C ASP A 113 13.58 1.96 1.21
N ARG A 114 13.34 1.73 2.51
CA ARG A 114 12.18 2.23 3.25
C ARG A 114 12.53 3.52 3.98
N ILE A 115 11.92 4.62 3.57
CA ILE A 115 12.30 5.97 3.99
C ILE A 115 11.11 6.61 4.70
N SER A 116 11.38 7.53 5.62
CA SER A 116 10.33 8.33 6.27
C SER A 116 10.71 9.79 6.38
N PHE A 117 9.71 10.67 6.40
CA PHE A 117 9.88 12.06 6.81
C PHE A 117 9.88 12.19 8.34
N PRO A 118 10.53 13.23 8.90
CA PRO A 118 10.76 13.36 10.35
C PRO A 118 9.47 13.48 11.18
N ASN A 119 8.39 13.97 10.59
CA ASN A 119 7.10 14.17 11.28
C ASN A 119 6.09 13.05 11.01
N ALA A 120 6.47 12.04 10.24
CA ALA A 120 5.55 10.99 9.87
C ALA A 120 5.23 10.06 11.04
N LYS A 121 4.14 9.30 10.92
CA LYS A 121 3.75 8.27 11.88
C LYS A 121 3.58 6.92 11.19
N ILE A 122 3.93 5.88 11.93
CA ILE A 122 3.68 4.49 11.54
C ILE A 122 2.78 3.87 12.61
N LEU A 123 1.72 3.18 12.19
CA LEU A 123 0.83 2.43 13.08
C LEU A 123 0.77 0.98 12.62
N ILE A 124 1.07 0.06 13.54
CA ILE A 124 0.89 -1.37 13.36
C ILE A 124 -0.15 -1.88 14.37
N HIS A 125 -0.98 -2.81 13.93
CA HIS A 125 -2.04 -3.44 14.73
C HIS A 125 -2.50 -4.73 14.04
N GLN A 126 -3.22 -5.58 14.77
CA GLN A 126 -3.85 -6.77 14.24
C GLN A 126 -4.97 -6.42 13.23
N PRO A 127 -5.36 -7.34 12.33
CA PRO A 127 -6.48 -7.10 11.42
C PRO A 127 -7.78 -6.94 12.21
N LEU A 128 -8.71 -6.16 11.67
CA LEU A 128 -10.04 -5.95 12.23
C LEU A 128 -11.11 -6.19 11.18
N ILE A 129 -12.28 -6.65 11.63
CA ILE A 129 -13.51 -6.60 10.84
C ILE A 129 -14.17 -5.26 11.15
N SER A 130 -14.31 -4.43 10.12
CA SER A 130 -15.15 -3.24 10.20
C SER A 130 -16.59 -3.62 9.88
N GLY A 131 -17.55 -3.12 10.66
CA GLY A 131 -18.97 -3.45 10.52
C GLY A 131 -19.41 -4.68 11.34
N VAL A 132 -20.54 -5.29 10.95
CA VAL A 132 -21.17 -6.37 11.71
C VAL A 132 -21.12 -7.67 10.92
N LEU A 133 -20.49 -8.69 11.48
CA LEU A 133 -20.54 -10.05 10.96
C LEU A 133 -21.89 -10.70 11.34
N ARG A 134 -22.64 -11.19 10.36
CA ARG A 134 -23.93 -11.87 10.54
C ARG A 134 -24.04 -13.04 9.56
N GLY A 135 -24.64 -14.15 9.99
CA GLY A 135 -24.76 -15.36 9.17
C GLY A 135 -25.12 -16.57 10.02
N GLN A 136 -25.09 -17.76 9.42
CA GLN A 136 -25.22 -19.00 10.17
C GLN A 136 -24.01 -19.20 11.10
N ALA A 137 -24.14 -20.04 12.12
CA ALA A 137 -23.04 -20.34 13.04
C ALA A 137 -21.79 -20.83 12.29
N SER A 138 -21.99 -21.70 11.29
CA SER A 138 -20.91 -22.21 10.43
C SER A 138 -20.21 -21.11 9.62
N ASP A 139 -20.97 -20.13 9.09
CA ASP A 139 -20.38 -19.01 8.34
C ASP A 139 -19.54 -18.12 9.25
N ILE A 140 -20.04 -17.83 10.46
CA ILE A 140 -19.32 -17.03 11.46
C ILE A 140 -18.02 -17.73 11.86
N GLU A 141 -18.05 -19.05 12.07
CA GLU A 141 -16.86 -19.85 12.38
C GLU A 141 -15.81 -19.75 11.26
N ILE A 142 -16.22 -19.88 9.99
CA ILE A 142 -15.33 -19.75 8.83
C ILE A 142 -14.63 -18.38 8.82
N HIS A 143 -15.39 -17.30 8.99
CA HIS A 143 -14.83 -15.94 9.01
C HIS A 143 -13.90 -15.70 10.21
N ALA A 144 -14.22 -16.27 11.38
CA ALA A 144 -13.38 -16.17 12.56
C ALA A 144 -12.04 -16.89 12.37
N LEU A 145 -12.05 -18.07 11.75
CA LEU A 145 -10.82 -18.81 11.43
C LEU A 145 -9.97 -18.06 10.41
N ASP A 146 -10.58 -17.51 9.35
CA ASP A 146 -9.86 -16.76 8.31
C ASP A 146 -9.17 -15.49 8.85
N ILE A 147 -9.84 -14.70 9.70
CA ILE A 147 -9.20 -13.52 10.29
C ILE A 147 -8.06 -13.89 11.26
N ILE A 148 -8.18 -15.01 11.97
CA ILE A 148 -7.10 -15.52 12.85
C ILE A 148 -5.88 -15.92 12.01
N GLU A 149 -6.08 -16.60 10.88
CA GLU A 149 -4.98 -16.93 9.97
C GLU A 149 -4.38 -15.68 9.32
N THR A 150 -5.21 -14.71 8.94
CA THR A 150 -4.75 -13.41 8.43
C THR A 150 -3.92 -12.67 9.47
N LYS A 151 -4.31 -12.68 10.75
CA LYS A 151 -3.53 -12.13 11.87
C LYS A 151 -2.15 -12.77 11.95
N LYS A 152 -2.09 -14.11 11.93
CA LYS A 152 -0.81 -14.86 11.95
C LYS A 152 0.04 -14.54 10.71
N LYS A 153 -0.56 -14.45 9.52
CA LYS A 153 0.14 -14.08 8.28
C LYS A 153 0.78 -12.70 8.39
N LEU A 154 0.05 -11.71 8.91
CA LEU A 154 0.59 -10.36 9.11
C LEU A 154 1.77 -10.35 10.08
N HIS A 155 1.67 -11.02 11.24
CA HIS A 155 2.80 -11.08 12.18
C HIS A 155 4.06 -11.68 11.54
N ARG A 156 3.91 -12.77 10.76
CA ARG A 156 5.03 -13.39 10.02
C ARG A 156 5.61 -12.44 8.98
N LEU A 157 4.75 -11.72 8.24
CA LEU A 157 5.19 -10.74 7.25
C LEU A 157 6.04 -9.64 7.90
N TYR A 158 5.57 -9.03 8.99
CA TYR A 158 6.38 -8.02 9.68
C TYR A 158 7.69 -8.61 10.20
N ALA A 159 7.67 -9.82 10.79
CA ALA A 159 8.88 -10.50 11.24
C ALA A 159 9.89 -10.71 10.10
N GLU A 160 9.45 -11.25 8.97
CA GLU A 160 10.26 -11.49 7.78
C GLU A 160 10.83 -10.18 7.21
N ARG A 161 9.99 -9.16 7.01
CA ARG A 161 10.39 -7.89 6.39
C ARG A 161 11.23 -6.99 7.29
N THR A 162 11.28 -7.26 8.60
CA THR A 162 12.11 -6.49 9.54
C THR A 162 13.29 -7.29 10.10
N GLY A 163 13.30 -8.62 9.94
CA GLY A 163 14.28 -9.51 10.57
C GLY A 163 14.14 -9.62 12.09
N LYS A 164 13.03 -9.14 12.68
CA LYS A 164 12.76 -9.25 14.12
C LYS A 164 11.96 -10.53 14.43
N PRO A 165 12.03 -11.07 15.66
CA PRO A 165 11.26 -12.25 16.05
C PRO A 165 9.74 -12.05 15.90
N VAL A 166 9.03 -13.10 15.49
CA VAL A 166 7.57 -13.05 15.30
C VAL A 166 6.82 -12.83 16.60
N GLU A 167 7.34 -13.35 17.72
CA GLU A 167 6.80 -13.18 19.06
C GLU A 167 6.73 -11.70 19.45
N GLY A 168 7.73 -10.92 19.04
CA GLY A 168 7.73 -9.47 19.21
C GLY A 168 6.54 -8.83 18.50
N PHE A 169 6.25 -9.21 17.26
CA PHE A 169 5.08 -8.67 16.54
C PHE A 169 3.75 -9.14 17.10
N VAL A 170 3.67 -10.38 17.61
CA VAL A 170 2.47 -10.89 18.29
C VAL A 170 2.07 -9.98 19.44
N GLU A 171 3.03 -9.59 20.29
CA GLU A 171 2.78 -8.68 21.42
C GLU A 171 2.53 -7.24 20.94
N MET A 172 3.40 -6.74 20.07
CA MET A 172 3.37 -5.34 19.62
C MET A 172 2.11 -4.96 18.84
N MET A 173 1.52 -5.90 18.11
CA MET A 173 0.35 -5.66 17.26
C MET A 173 -0.97 -6.05 17.91
N GLU A 174 -0.97 -6.58 19.15
CA GLU A 174 -2.20 -6.95 19.85
C GLU A 174 -3.13 -5.73 20.08
N ARG A 175 -2.56 -4.54 20.15
CA ARG A 175 -3.28 -3.27 20.14
C ARG A 175 -2.55 -2.28 19.22
N ASP A 176 -3.20 -1.16 18.98
CA ASP A 176 -2.63 -0.02 18.27
C ASP A 176 -1.25 0.35 18.84
N ARG A 177 -0.22 0.18 18.02
CA ARG A 177 1.14 0.65 18.33
C ARG A 177 1.55 1.76 17.38
N TRP A 178 1.53 2.97 17.89
CA TRP A 178 2.01 4.17 17.22
C TRP A 178 3.52 4.32 17.37
N LEU A 179 4.20 4.57 16.27
CA LEU A 179 5.64 4.76 16.19
C LEU A 179 5.91 6.10 15.50
N ASP A 180 6.84 6.86 16.08
CA ASP A 180 7.50 7.93 15.33
C ASP A 180 8.58 7.32 14.41
N PRO A 181 9.23 8.11 13.54
CA PRO A 181 10.22 7.58 12.62
C PRO A 181 11.45 6.98 13.33
N LYS A 182 11.79 7.44 14.55
CA LYS A 182 12.90 6.88 15.32
C LYS A 182 12.56 5.48 15.85
N GLY A 183 11.38 5.31 16.45
CA GLY A 183 10.91 3.99 16.86
C GLY A 183 10.76 3.03 15.68
N ALA A 184 10.35 3.53 14.51
CA ALA A 184 10.28 2.73 13.29
C ALA A 184 11.68 2.29 12.78
N LEU A 185 12.73 3.11 12.95
CA LEU A 185 14.12 2.68 12.67
C LEU A 185 14.56 1.54 13.59
N GLU A 186 14.29 1.64 14.88
CA GLU A 186 14.67 0.62 15.88
C GLU A 186 14.05 -0.76 15.58
N LEU A 187 12.81 -0.74 15.07
CA LEU A 187 12.08 -1.93 14.64
C LEU A 187 12.41 -2.37 13.21
N ASN A 188 13.30 -1.66 12.51
CA ASN A 188 13.62 -1.91 11.10
C ASN A 188 12.35 -1.92 10.22
N LEU A 189 11.41 -1.02 10.49
CA LEU A 189 10.26 -0.75 9.59
C LEU A 189 10.63 0.27 8.51
N ILE A 190 11.62 1.12 8.82
CA ILE A 190 12.27 2.03 7.88
C ILE A 190 13.79 1.92 8.06
N SER A 191 14.57 2.32 7.05
CA SER A 191 16.03 2.39 7.08
C SER A 191 16.57 3.79 7.33
N LYS A 192 15.83 4.83 6.91
CA LYS A 192 16.32 6.21 7.00
C LYS A 192 15.22 7.25 7.13
N ILE A 193 15.55 8.30 7.87
CA ILE A 193 14.76 9.53 7.94
C ILE A 193 15.42 10.57 7.03
N VAL A 194 14.64 11.21 6.16
CA VAL A 194 15.11 12.27 5.25
C VAL A 194 14.28 13.53 5.44
N SER A 195 14.89 14.69 5.23
CA SER A 195 14.23 16.00 5.35
C SER A 195 14.37 16.86 4.09
N THR A 196 15.22 16.46 3.14
CA THR A 196 15.46 17.23 1.91
C THR A 196 15.39 16.37 0.65
N ARG A 197 15.07 17.01 -0.49
CA ARG A 197 15.09 16.36 -1.80
C ARG A 197 16.47 15.78 -2.14
N LYS A 198 17.54 16.51 -1.79
CA LYS A 198 18.94 16.08 -2.06
C LYS A 198 19.28 14.77 -1.34
N GLU A 199 18.83 14.60 -0.11
CA GLU A 199 19.03 13.35 0.66
C GLU A 199 18.33 12.17 0.01
N LEU A 200 17.06 12.35 -0.40
CA LEU A 200 16.27 11.33 -1.09
C LEU A 200 16.94 10.89 -2.39
N GLU A 201 17.35 11.85 -3.23
CA GLU A 201 18.04 11.53 -4.49
C GLU A 201 19.37 10.80 -4.28
N THR A 202 20.11 11.16 -3.24
CA THR A 202 21.37 10.49 -2.91
C THR A 202 21.14 9.04 -2.49
N LEU A 203 19.99 8.74 -1.88
CA LEU A 203 19.60 7.37 -1.54
C LEU A 203 19.20 6.57 -2.78
N MET A 204 18.39 7.15 -3.65
CA MET A 204 17.83 6.45 -4.81
C MET A 204 18.81 6.23 -5.97
N LYS A 205 19.99 6.86 -5.93
CA LYS A 205 21.07 6.70 -6.93
C LYS A 205 22.02 5.54 -6.62
N ARG A 206 21.81 4.82 -5.52
CA ARG A 206 22.62 3.67 -5.10
C ARG A 206 22.23 2.41 -5.88
#